data_AF-A0A357YRJ6-F1
#
_entry.id   AF-A0A357YRJ6-F1
#
_cell.length_a   1.000
_cell.length_b   1.000
_cell.length_c   1.000
_cell.angle_alpha   90.00
_cell.angle_beta   90.00
_cell.angle_gamma   90.00
#
_symmetry.space_group_name_H-M   'P 1'
#
loop_
_entity.id
_entity.type
_entity.pdbx_description
1 polymer ?
#
loop_
_entity_poly.entity_id
_entity_poly.type
_entity_poly.pdbx_seq_one_letter_code
_entity_poly.pdbx_strand_id
1 'polypeptide(L)'
;MIKKIISGGQAGADIAGVDAGISCGVPYGGWLPKGRKTENGPLSGRYTEFQAMSRGGYPKRTEQNIIDSDGTVVFSFGTLSGGSALTRRLCQKHGRPFLYVDLGQELFPAETLKE
;
A
#
# COMPACT_ATOMS: atom_id res chain seq x y z
N MET A 1 -12.76 -13.11 -2.49
CA MET A 1 -12.86 -12.16 -3.62
C MET A 1 -12.41 -10.78 -3.15
N ILE A 2 -11.48 -10.13 -3.86
CA ILE A 2 -10.97 -8.79 -3.52
C ILE A 2 -11.97 -7.72 -3.98
N LYS A 3 -12.46 -6.91 -3.04
CA LYS A 3 -13.47 -5.86 -3.33
C LYS A 3 -12.86 -4.49 -3.63
N LYS A 4 -11.68 -4.19 -3.07
CA LYS A 4 -10.99 -2.92 -3.23
C LYS A 4 -9.51 -3.07 -2.92
N ILE A 5 -8.65 -2.36 -3.66
CA ILE A 5 -7.24 -2.16 -3.30
C ILE A 5 -7.10 -0.76 -2.69
N ILE A 6 -6.46 -0.67 -1.53
CA ILE A 6 -6.12 0.61 -0.93
C ILE A 6 -4.62 0.79 -0.82
N SER A 7 -4.15 2.02 -1.00
CA SER A 7 -2.73 2.33 -1.09
C SER A 7 -2.41 3.73 -0.55
N GLY A 8 -1.13 3.98 -0.26
CA GLY A 8 -0.61 5.30 0.08
C GLY A 8 -0.22 6.16 -1.13
N GLY A 9 -0.34 5.62 -2.34
CA GLY A 9 -0.06 6.30 -3.61
C GLY A 9 1.39 6.73 -3.82
N GLN A 10 2.35 6.19 -3.06
CA GLN A 10 3.77 6.40 -3.28
C GLN A 10 4.23 5.79 -4.62
N ALA A 11 5.34 6.28 -5.18
CA ALA A 11 5.99 5.60 -6.28
C ALA A 11 6.41 4.16 -5.90
N GLY A 12 6.52 3.28 -6.89
CA GLY A 12 6.82 1.86 -6.66
C GLY A 12 5.58 1.04 -6.30
N ALA A 13 5.69 0.23 -5.24
CA ALA A 13 4.69 -0.80 -4.91
C ALA A 13 3.27 -0.24 -4.71
N ASP A 14 3.15 0.93 -4.09
CA ASP A 14 1.87 1.58 -3.81
C ASP A 14 1.06 1.83 -5.09
N ILE A 15 1.69 2.37 -6.14
CA ILE A 15 1.01 2.64 -7.43
C ILE A 15 0.97 1.40 -8.32
N ALA A 16 1.97 0.53 -8.28
CA ALA A 16 1.93 -0.74 -9.02
C ALA A 16 0.71 -1.60 -8.61
N GLY A 17 0.40 -1.69 -7.31
CA GLY A 17 -0.79 -2.39 -6.83
C GLY A 17 -2.10 -1.75 -7.30
N VAL A 18 -2.14 -0.42 -7.42
CA VAL A 18 -3.31 0.31 -7.93
C VAL A 18 -3.50 0.08 -9.42
N ASP A 19 -2.42 0.19 -10.21
CA ASP A 19 -2.45 -0.06 -11.65
C ASP A 19 -2.87 -1.51 -11.97
N ALA A 20 -2.41 -2.48 -11.18
CA ALA A 20 -2.87 -3.87 -11.26
C ALA A 20 -4.37 -3.99 -10.94
N GLY A 21 -4.85 -3.33 -9.88
CA GLY A 21 -6.27 -3.29 -9.54
C GLY A 21 -7.14 -2.74 -10.66
N ILE A 22 -6.75 -1.59 -11.22
CA ILE A 22 -7.42 -0.96 -12.37
C ILE A 22 -7.47 -1.93 -13.56
N SER A 23 -6.35 -2.59 -13.87
CA SER A 23 -6.26 -3.54 -14.99
C SER A 23 -7.17 -4.76 -14.81
N CYS A 24 -7.38 -5.17 -13.55
CA CYS A 24 -8.28 -6.27 -13.20
C CYS A 24 -9.73 -5.83 -12.95
N GLY A 25 -10.07 -4.55 -13.15
CA GLY A 25 -11.41 -4.02 -12.86
C GLY A 25 -11.78 -3.98 -11.37
N VAL A 26 -10.78 -4.03 -10.48
CA VAL A 26 -10.97 -3.94 -9.03
C VAL A 26 -10.95 -2.47 -8.62
N PRO A 27 -11.96 -1.97 -7.87
CA PRO A 27 -11.95 -0.62 -7.33
C PRO A 27 -10.69 -0.31 -6.52
N TYR A 28 -10.22 0.93 -6.56
CA TYR A 28 -9.06 1.35 -5.77
C TYR A 28 -9.36 2.60 -4.92
N GLY A 29 -8.42 2.96 -4.06
CA GLY A 29 -8.42 4.24 -3.36
C GLY A 29 -7.38 4.27 -2.25
N GLY A 30 -7.66 5.05 -1.21
CA GLY A 30 -6.82 5.13 -0.01
C GLY A 30 -6.46 6.57 0.34
N TRP A 31 -5.56 6.70 1.29
CA TRP A 31 -5.16 7.97 1.88
C TRP A 31 -3.79 8.40 1.41
N LEU A 32 -3.72 9.63 0.89
CA LEU A 32 -2.50 10.32 0.49
C LEU A 32 -2.09 11.34 1.56
N PRO A 33 -0.81 11.71 1.64
CA PRO A 33 -0.42 12.88 2.41
C PRO A 33 -1.02 14.16 1.81
N LYS A 34 -1.09 15.23 2.60
CA LYS A 34 -1.56 16.54 2.14
C LYS A 34 -0.81 16.97 0.88
N GLY A 35 -1.54 17.37 -0.15
CA GLY A 35 -0.98 17.78 -1.44
C GLY A 35 -0.54 16.62 -2.35
N ARG A 36 -1.03 15.40 -2.08
CA ARG A 36 -0.78 14.21 -2.93
C ARG A 36 0.71 13.89 -3.10
N LYS A 37 1.54 14.23 -2.11
CA LYS A 37 3.02 14.12 -2.21
C LYS A 37 3.47 12.66 -2.35
N THR A 38 4.38 12.44 -3.29
CA THR A 38 5.17 11.21 -3.47
C THR A 38 6.65 11.61 -3.56
N GLU A 39 7.56 10.64 -3.60
CA GLU A 39 9.00 10.89 -3.81
C GLU A 39 9.31 11.43 -5.21
N ASN A 40 8.49 11.09 -6.22
CA ASN A 40 8.64 11.55 -7.61
C ASN A 40 7.78 12.80 -7.91
N GLY A 41 7.36 13.54 -6.87
CA GLY A 41 6.47 14.68 -6.99
C GLY A 41 4.99 14.34 -6.69
N PRO A 42 4.05 15.24 -6.93
CA PRO A 42 2.64 14.99 -6.65
C PRO A 42 2.08 13.83 -7.50
N LEU A 43 1.26 12.97 -6.89
CA LEU A 43 0.60 11.89 -7.59
C LEU A 43 -0.31 12.44 -8.69
N SER A 44 -0.16 11.92 -9.91
CA SER A 44 -0.93 12.31 -11.10
C SER A 44 -2.43 12.40 -10.84
N GLY A 45 -3.07 13.37 -11.47
CA GLY A 45 -4.53 13.58 -11.41
C GLY A 45 -5.34 12.44 -12.01
N ARG A 46 -4.72 11.52 -12.77
CA ARG A 46 -5.40 10.33 -13.31
C ARG A 46 -5.92 9.39 -12.20
N TYR A 47 -5.33 9.46 -11.01
CA TYR A 47 -5.73 8.65 -9.87
C TYR A 47 -6.77 9.40 -9.02
N THR A 48 -8.03 9.28 -9.42
CA THR A 48 -9.16 10.05 -8.88
C THR A 48 -9.68 9.53 -7.54
N GLU A 49 -9.54 8.22 -7.27
CA GLU A 49 -10.22 7.57 -6.13
C GLU A 49 -9.48 7.70 -4.78
N PHE A 50 -8.41 8.52 -4.73
CA PHE A 50 -7.65 8.77 -3.53
C PHE A 50 -8.13 9.99 -2.75
N GLN A 51 -8.10 9.90 -1.42
CA GLN A 51 -8.39 11.00 -0.51
C GLN A 51 -7.10 11.58 0.07
N ALA A 52 -6.94 12.90 0.02
CA ALA A 52 -5.80 13.56 0.64
C ALA A 52 -6.09 13.90 2.10
N MET A 53 -5.17 13.54 2.99
CA MET A 53 -5.22 13.92 4.40
C MET A 53 -5.29 15.45 4.57
N SER A 54 -6.14 15.92 5.48
CA SER A 54 -6.25 17.34 5.81
C SER A 54 -5.00 17.86 6.55
N ARG A 55 -4.40 17.01 7.40
CA ARG A 55 -3.16 17.26 8.15
C ARG A 55 -2.37 15.96 8.33
N GLY A 56 -1.04 16.05 8.43
CA GLY A 56 -0.16 14.90 8.63
C GLY A 56 0.73 14.58 7.42
N GLY A 57 1.79 13.82 7.69
CA GLY A 57 2.73 13.31 6.69
C GLY A 57 2.56 11.82 6.43
N TYR A 58 3.61 11.20 5.87
CA TYR A 58 3.63 9.79 5.48
C TYR A 58 3.20 8.80 6.59
N PRO A 59 3.60 8.94 7.87
CA PRO A 59 3.18 7.99 8.90
C PRO A 59 1.66 7.94 9.10
N LYS A 60 0.98 9.09 9.09
CA LYS A 60 -0.47 9.15 9.33
C LYS A 60 -1.26 8.54 8.19
N ARG A 61 -0.88 8.80 6.94
CA ARG A 61 -1.55 8.17 5.78
C ARG A 61 -1.32 6.66 5.76
N THR A 62 -0.14 6.19 6.17
CA THR A 62 0.14 4.75 6.26
C THR A 62 -0.73 4.10 7.32
N GLU A 63 -0.81 4.69 8.51
CA GLU A 63 -1.66 4.19 9.59
C GLU A 63 -3.14 4.17 9.19
N GLN A 64 -3.64 5.23 8.57
CA GLN A 64 -5.04 5.28 8.14
C GLN A 64 -5.37 4.23 7.08
N ASN A 65 -4.49 4.02 6.09
CA ASN A 65 -4.68 2.94 5.13
C ASN A 65 -4.74 1.57 5.83
N ILE A 66 -3.88 1.30 6.82
CA ILE A 66 -3.94 0.04 7.57
C ILE A 66 -5.24 -0.11 8.36
N ILE A 67 -5.73 0.99 8.96
CA ILE A 67 -6.99 0.98 9.72
C ILE A 67 -8.17 0.69 8.79
N ASP A 68 -8.16 1.22 7.57
CA ASP A 68 -9.27 1.12 6.61
C ASP A 68 -9.20 -0.11 5.70
N SER A 69 -8.21 -1.00 5.85
CA SER A 69 -8.18 -2.31 5.17
C SER A 69 -8.55 -3.48 6.06
N ASP A 70 -8.93 -4.57 5.40
CA ASP A 70 -9.08 -5.89 6.02
C ASP A 70 -7.73 -6.64 6.16
N GLY A 71 -6.69 -6.16 5.47
CA GLY A 71 -5.33 -6.72 5.53
C GLY A 71 -4.34 -5.87 4.75
N THR A 72 -3.05 -6.16 4.90
CA THR A 72 -1.97 -5.46 4.20
C THR A 72 -0.95 -6.44 3.66
N VAL A 73 -0.61 -6.30 2.38
CA VAL A 73 0.51 -7.01 1.75
C VAL A 73 1.65 -6.01 1.52
N VAL A 74 2.87 -6.39 1.87
CA VAL A 74 4.07 -5.59 1.63
C VAL A 74 5.06 -6.38 0.81
N PHE A 75 5.49 -5.77 -0.29
CA PHE A 75 6.54 -6.27 -1.17
C PHE A 75 7.83 -5.50 -0.92
N SER A 76 8.97 -6.20 -0.89
CA SER A 76 10.30 -5.58 -0.93
C SER A 76 11.32 -6.48 -1.62
N PHE A 77 12.52 -5.95 -1.79
CA PHE A 77 13.72 -6.73 -2.14
C PHE A 77 14.63 -6.72 -0.91
N GLY A 78 14.67 -7.83 -0.18
CA GLY A 78 15.35 -7.94 1.11
C GLY A 78 14.52 -7.36 2.27
N THR A 79 15.13 -7.35 3.45
CA THR A 79 14.47 -7.03 4.73
C THR A 79 13.76 -5.68 4.76
N LEU A 80 12.61 -5.63 5.45
CA LEU A 80 11.83 -4.40 5.63
C LEU A 80 12.61 -3.32 6.38
N SER A 81 12.66 -2.12 5.81
CA SER A 81 13.25 -0.92 6.41
C SER A 81 12.31 0.29 6.26
N GLY A 82 12.66 1.41 6.90
CA GLY A 82 11.95 2.69 6.75
C GLY A 82 10.43 2.61 6.87
N GLY A 83 9.72 3.09 5.84
CA GLY A 83 8.26 3.11 5.77
C GLY A 83 7.62 1.71 5.83
N SER A 84 8.24 0.70 5.22
CA SER A 84 7.70 -0.66 5.22
C SER A 84 7.85 -1.35 6.59
N ALA A 85 8.95 -1.06 7.30
CA ALA A 85 9.10 -1.51 8.69
C ALA A 85 8.07 -0.85 9.62
N LEU A 86 7.71 0.41 9.37
CA LEU A 86 6.61 1.10 10.04
C LEU A 86 5.26 0.43 9.74
N THR A 87 4.98 0.09 8.48
CA THR A 87 3.75 -0.63 8.07
C THR A 87 3.56 -1.91 8.87
N ARG A 88 4.60 -2.75 9.00
CA ARG A 88 4.54 -3.98 9.80
C ARG A 88 4.15 -3.70 11.26
N ARG A 89 4.81 -2.72 11.90
CA ARG A 89 4.53 -2.35 13.30
C ARG A 89 3.09 -1.85 13.48
N LEU A 90 2.60 -1.07 12.53
CA LEU A 90 1.24 -0.53 12.57
C LEU A 90 0.17 -1.62 12.34
N CYS A 91 0.41 -2.59 11.46
CA CYS A 91 -0.48 -3.74 11.29
C CYS A 91 -0.60 -4.53 12.60
N GLN A 92 0.55 -4.80 13.26
CA GLN A 92 0.58 -5.47 14.56
C GLN A 92 -0.15 -4.64 15.64
N LYS A 93 0.10 -3.33 15.71
CA LYS A 93 -0.53 -2.41 16.66
C LYS A 93 -2.06 -2.43 16.54
N HIS A 94 -2.59 -2.48 15.32
CA HIS A 94 -4.03 -2.42 15.05
C HIS A 94 -4.69 -3.79 14.85
N GLY A 95 -3.96 -4.89 15.08
CA GLY A 95 -4.49 -6.25 14.92
C GLY A 95 -4.92 -6.58 13.49
N ARG A 96 -4.28 -5.96 12.49
CA ARG A 96 -4.60 -6.15 11.06
C ARG A 96 -3.74 -7.27 10.46
N PRO A 97 -4.33 -8.20 9.68
CA PRO A 97 -3.58 -9.21 8.94
C PRO A 97 -2.49 -8.59 8.07
N PHE A 98 -1.31 -9.21 8.08
CA PHE A 98 -0.12 -8.71 7.41
C PHE A 98 0.59 -9.85 6.69
N LEU A 99 0.84 -9.67 5.40
CA LEU A 99 1.63 -10.57 4.58
C LEU A 99 2.87 -9.84 4.08
N TYR A 100 4.04 -10.42 4.33
CA TYR A 100 5.32 -9.93 3.84
C TYR A 100 5.82 -10.85 2.73
N VAL A 101 6.13 -10.26 1.58
CA VAL A 101 6.68 -10.94 0.41
C VAL A 101 8.04 -10.33 0.06
N ASP A 102 9.10 -11.13 0.16
CA ASP A 102 10.45 -10.74 -0.24
C ASP A 102 10.72 -11.21 -1.67
N LEU A 103 10.62 -10.29 -2.64
CA LEU A 103 10.86 -10.57 -4.05
C LEU A 103 12.35 -10.82 -4.38
N GLY A 104 13.25 -10.56 -3.44
CA GLY A 104 14.66 -10.95 -3.56
C GLY A 104 14.89 -12.44 -3.30
N GLN A 105 13.94 -13.12 -2.66
CA GLN A 105 14.00 -14.56 -2.36
C GLN A 105 12.91 -15.36 -3.09
N GLU A 106 11.76 -14.73 -3.36
CA GLU A 106 10.61 -15.35 -4.03
C GLU A 106 10.30 -14.64 -5.34
N LEU A 107 10.73 -15.23 -6.47
CA LEU A 107 10.47 -14.68 -7.80
C LEU A 107 9.00 -14.87 -8.25
N PHE A 108 8.31 -15.88 -7.72
CA PHE A 108 6.93 -16.23 -8.09
C PHE A 108 6.05 -16.43 -6.84
N PRO A 109 5.83 -15.38 -6.03
CA PRO A 109 5.12 -15.51 -4.76
C PRO A 109 3.67 -15.98 -4.90
N ALA A 110 3.04 -15.71 -6.05
CA ALA A 110 1.68 -16.18 -6.32
C ALA A 110 1.56 -17.72 -6.42
N GLU A 111 2.66 -18.42 -6.71
CA GLU A 111 2.68 -19.89 -6.81
C GLU A 111 3.03 -20.56 -5.47
N THR A 112 3.75 -19.85 -4.60
CA THR A 112 4.25 -20.34 -3.31
C THR A 112 3.28 -20.07 -2.16
N LEU A 113 2.50 -18.99 -2.23
CA LEU A 113 1.42 -18.67 -1.31
C LEU A 113 0.21 -19.57 -1.59
N LYS A 114 0.30 -20.85 -1.19
CA LYS A 114 -0.84 -21.77 -1.20
C LYS A 114 -1.74 -21.48 -0.01
N GLU A 115 -3.06 -21.60 -0.25
CA GLU A 115 -4.15 -21.37 0.72
C GLU A 115 -3.97 -22.10 2.06
#